data_AF-A0A2Z5VJI0-F1
#
_entry.id   AF-A0A2Z5VJI0-F1
#
_cell.length_a   1.000
_cell.length_b   1.000
_cell.length_c   1.000
_cell.angle_alpha   90.00
_cell.angle_beta   90.00
_cell.angle_gamma   90.00
#
_symmetry.space_group_name_H-M   'P 1'
#
loop_
_entity.id
_entity.type
_entity.pdbx_description
1 polymer ?
#
loop_
_entity_poly.entity_id
_entity_poly.type
_entity_poly.pdbx_seq_one_letter_code
_entity_poly.pdbx_strand_id
1 'polypeptide(L)'
;MDTLDELGYEVADAAEMGKNDPKVIDGKHFLPQHRERIVLVGFRRDLNIHQGFTLRDISRFYPEQRPSFGELLEPVVDSKYILTPKLWEYLYNYAKKHAAKGNGFGFGLVNPENKESIA
;
A
#
# COMPACT_ATOMS: atom_id res chain seq x y z
N MET A 1 9.29 19.37 6.81
CA MET A 1 8.19 19.69 7.74
C MET A 1 8.14 21.19 8.03
N ASP A 2 9.28 21.87 7.93
CA ASP A 2 9.51 23.28 8.24
C ASP A 2 8.44 24.24 7.69
N THR A 3 8.04 24.12 6.42
CA THR A 3 6.98 24.98 5.86
C THR A 3 5.62 24.78 6.55
N LEU A 4 5.26 23.56 6.96
CA LEU A 4 3.99 23.33 7.69
C LEU A 4 4.06 23.89 9.11
N ASP A 5 5.24 23.80 9.73
CA ASP A 5 5.50 24.39 11.05
C ASP A 5 5.40 25.92 11.04
N GLU A 6 6.01 26.55 10.03
CA GLU A 6 5.93 28.01 9.76
C GLU A 6 4.50 28.48 9.49
N LEU A 7 3.68 27.64 8.82
CA LEU A 7 2.27 27.89 8.58
C LEU A 7 1.38 27.77 9.82
N GLY A 8 1.95 27.41 10.98
CA GLY A 8 1.20 27.30 12.24
C GLY A 8 0.53 25.95 12.44
N TYR A 9 1.02 24.88 11.82
CA TYR A 9 0.48 23.52 11.99
C TYR A 9 1.39 22.62 12.81
N GLU A 10 0.80 21.95 13.79
CA GLU A 10 1.39 20.77 14.45
C GLU A 10 1.12 19.54 13.59
N VAL A 11 2.16 18.90 13.06
CA VAL A 11 2.01 17.68 12.27
C VAL A 11 2.16 16.44 13.16
N ALA A 12 1.20 15.53 13.09
CA ALA A 12 1.24 14.28 13.84
C ALA A 12 2.52 13.48 13.55
N ASP A 13 3.15 12.98 14.62
CA ASP A 13 4.35 12.14 14.54
C ASP A 13 5.51 12.78 13.74
N ALA A 14 5.60 14.12 13.69
CA ALA A 14 6.62 14.83 12.91
C ALA A 14 8.06 14.50 13.32
N ALA A 15 8.29 14.19 14.60
CA ALA A 15 9.60 13.84 15.14
C ALA A 15 10.02 12.38 14.84
N GLU A 16 9.07 11.52 14.46
CA GLU A 16 9.32 10.11 14.18
C GLU A 16 9.80 9.94 12.74
N MET A 17 10.96 9.31 12.54
CA MET A 17 11.57 9.09 11.24
C MET A 17 12.21 7.70 11.18
N GLY A 18 12.20 7.06 10.02
CA GLY A 18 12.90 5.79 9.78
C GLY A 18 11.97 4.64 9.42
N LYS A 19 12.44 3.39 9.63
CA LYS A 19 11.76 2.17 9.15
C LYS A 19 10.34 1.99 9.71
N ASN A 20 10.10 2.48 10.92
CA ASN A 20 8.82 2.35 11.62
C ASN A 20 8.09 3.71 11.72
N ASP A 21 8.28 4.58 10.73
CA ASP A 21 7.61 5.88 10.66
C ASP A 21 6.08 5.67 10.58
N PRO A 22 5.31 6.07 11.62
CA PRO A 22 3.86 5.87 11.64
C PRO A 22 3.12 6.69 10.58
N LYS A 23 3.77 7.68 9.96
CA LYS A 23 3.21 8.42 8.81
C LYS A 23 3.15 7.56 7.56
N VAL A 24 3.94 6.47 7.48
CA VAL A 24 3.89 5.51 6.38
C VAL A 24 2.82 4.48 6.68
N ILE A 25 1.71 4.53 5.94
CA ILE A 25 0.59 3.62 6.08
C ILE A 25 0.52 2.72 4.86
N ASP A 26 0.54 1.39 5.07
CA ASP A 26 0.36 0.40 4.01
C ASP A 26 -1.12 0.03 3.88
N GLY A 27 -1.67 0.17 2.66
CA GLY A 27 -3.02 -0.26 2.33
C GLY A 27 -3.28 -1.75 2.56
N LYS A 28 -2.22 -2.57 2.65
CA LYS A 28 -2.33 -4.04 2.82
C LYS A 28 -3.15 -4.47 4.03
N HIS A 29 -3.23 -3.61 5.06
CA HIS A 29 -3.96 -3.88 6.29
C HIS A 29 -5.48 -3.78 6.11
N PHE A 30 -5.93 -3.06 5.08
CA PHE A 30 -7.35 -2.85 4.78
C PHE A 30 -7.80 -3.65 3.55
N LEU A 31 -6.95 -3.79 2.54
CA LEU A 31 -7.21 -4.49 1.28
C LEU A 31 -5.99 -5.35 0.89
N PRO A 32 -6.15 -6.38 0.05
CA PRO A 32 -5.07 -7.27 -0.38
C PRO A 32 -4.17 -6.67 -1.46
N GLN A 33 -3.58 -5.52 -1.15
CA GLN A 33 -2.60 -4.84 -2.00
C GLN A 33 -1.53 -4.13 -1.17
N HIS A 34 -0.25 -4.33 -1.50
CA HIS A 34 0.85 -3.49 -1.01
C HIS A 34 0.77 -2.09 -1.61
N ARG A 35 0.49 -1.09 -0.76
CA ARG A 35 0.37 0.31 -1.20
C ARG A 35 0.70 1.26 -0.06
N GLU A 36 1.99 1.44 0.20
CA GLU A 36 2.48 2.40 1.17
C GLU A 36 2.33 3.84 0.67
N ARG A 37 1.82 4.72 1.53
CA ARG A 37 1.79 6.17 1.32
C ARG A 37 2.17 6.87 2.61
N ILE A 38 2.83 8.02 2.47
CA ILE A 38 3.02 8.93 3.60
C ILE A 38 1.75 9.77 3.79
N VAL A 39 1.28 9.89 5.03
CA VAL A 39 0.12 10.69 5.42
C VAL A 39 0.58 11.75 6.40
N LEU A 40 0.32 13.02 6.06
CA LEU A 40 0.64 14.16 6.92
C LEU A 40 -0.66 14.71 7.49
N VAL A 41 -0.87 14.55 8.80
CA VAL A 41 -2.04 15.10 9.51
C VAL A 41 -1.60 16.35 10.25
N GLY A 42 -2.04 17.52 9.76
CA GLY A 42 -1.74 18.81 10.37
C GLY A 42 -2.91 19.32 11.22
N PHE A 43 -2.62 19.74 12.44
CA PHE A 43 -3.55 20.42 13.34
C PHE A 43 -3.16 21.88 13.46
N ARG A 44 -4.12 22.80 13.33
CA ARG A 44 -3.85 24.23 13.54
C ARG A 44 -3.45 24.46 15.00
N ARG A 45 -2.27 25.04 15.24
CA ARG A 45 -1.61 25.13 16.57
C ARG A 45 -2.43 25.92 17.58
N ASP A 46 -3.07 27.00 17.14
CA ASP A 46 -3.90 27.90 17.95
C ASP A 46 -5.16 27.22 18.53
N LEU A 47 -5.61 26.12 17.93
CA LEU A 47 -6.78 25.38 18.41
C LEU A 47 -6.44 24.40 19.55
N ASN A 48 -5.17 24.06 19.74
CA ASN A 48 -4.68 23.14 20.78
C ASN A 48 -5.41 21.77 20.82
N ILE A 49 -5.76 21.22 19.64
CA ILE A 49 -6.52 19.96 19.48
C ILE A 49 -5.66 18.75 19.07
N HIS A 50 -4.33 18.90 19.03
CA HIS A 50 -3.41 17.84 18.56
C HIS A 50 -3.06 16.81 19.65
N GLN A 51 -3.34 17.13 20.92
CA GLN A 51 -2.90 16.34 22.07
C GLN A 51 -3.47 14.92 22.05
N GLY A 52 -2.61 13.93 22.19
CA GLY A 52 -2.97 12.51 22.22
C GLY A 52 -3.23 11.86 20.85
N PHE A 53 -3.15 12.60 19.75
CA PHE A 53 -3.27 12.02 18.40
C PHE A 53 -1.94 11.44 17.92
N THR A 54 -1.98 10.24 17.34
CA THR A 54 -0.84 9.61 16.65
C THR A 54 -1.36 8.66 15.57
N LEU A 55 -0.64 8.56 14.45
CA LEU A 55 -0.93 7.57 13.41
C LEU A 55 -0.56 6.14 13.82
N ARG A 56 0.15 5.94 14.94
CA ARG A 56 0.37 4.60 15.52
C ARG A 56 -0.94 3.88 15.86
N ASP A 57 -1.96 4.65 16.19
CA ASP A 57 -3.30 4.16 16.52
C ASP A 57 -4.08 3.67 15.30
N ILE A 58 -3.58 3.83 14.06
CA ILE A 58 -4.28 3.39 12.85
C ILE A 58 -4.63 1.90 12.87
N SER A 59 -3.79 1.10 13.54
CA SER A 59 -4.01 -0.35 13.72
C SER A 59 -5.32 -0.69 14.43
N ARG A 60 -5.85 0.22 15.26
CA ARG A 60 -7.15 0.06 15.94
C ARG A 60 -8.33 0.11 14.96
N PHE A 61 -8.11 0.62 13.75
CA PHE A 61 -9.11 0.75 12.70
C PHE A 61 -8.96 -0.31 11.60
N TYR A 62 -8.02 -1.25 11.75
CA TYR A 62 -7.93 -2.38 10.83
C TYR A 62 -9.17 -3.26 10.96
N PRO A 63 -9.74 -3.74 9.85
CA PRO A 63 -10.89 -4.64 9.90
C PRO A 63 -10.52 -5.92 10.63
N GLU A 64 -11.42 -6.45 11.48
CA GLU A 64 -11.21 -7.75 12.14
C GLU A 64 -10.95 -8.87 11.12
N GLN A 65 -11.68 -8.81 10.00
CA GLN A 65 -11.46 -9.66 8.84
C GLN A 65 -11.25 -8.79 7.60
N ARG A 66 -10.02 -8.72 7.14
CA ARG A 66 -9.66 -8.13 5.84
C ARG A 66 -10.16 -9.03 4.71
N PRO A 67 -10.79 -8.49 3.64
CA PRO A 67 -11.17 -9.29 2.48
C PRO A 67 -9.93 -9.89 1.80
N SER A 68 -10.04 -11.15 1.41
CA SER A 68 -9.05 -11.85 0.59
C SER A 68 -9.08 -11.34 -0.85
N PHE A 69 -8.01 -11.57 -1.60
CA PHE A 69 -7.93 -11.15 -3.00
C PHE A 69 -9.04 -11.80 -3.86
N GLY A 70 -9.32 -13.08 -3.64
CA GLY A 70 -10.37 -13.81 -4.36
C GLY A 70 -11.79 -13.28 -4.12
N GLU A 71 -12.08 -12.78 -2.92
CA GLU A 71 -13.39 -12.18 -2.60
C GLU A 71 -13.65 -10.86 -3.35
N LEU A 72 -12.62 -10.22 -3.89
CA LEU A 72 -12.72 -9.00 -4.69
C LEU A 72 -12.86 -9.27 -6.20
N LEU A 73 -12.75 -10.53 -6.64
CA LEU A 73 -12.83 -10.87 -8.05
C LEU A 73 -14.27 -11.05 -8.51
N GLU A 74 -14.57 -10.55 -9.71
CA GLU A 74 -15.82 -10.85 -10.39
C GLU A 74 -15.77 -12.30 -10.92
N PRO A 75 -16.82 -13.11 -10.68
CA PRO A 75 -16.83 -14.52 -11.08
C PRO A 75 -16.86 -14.71 -12.61
N VAL A 76 -17.37 -13.72 -13.35
CA VAL A 76 -17.47 -13.74 -14.81
C VAL A 76 -16.92 -12.42 -15.35
N VAL A 77 -15.89 -12.48 -16.18
CA VAL A 77 -15.24 -11.32 -16.78
C VAL A 77 -15.14 -11.45 -18.29
N ASP A 78 -15.06 -10.31 -18.98
CA ASP A 78 -14.86 -10.26 -20.43
C ASP A 78 -13.47 -10.81 -20.82
N SER A 79 -13.40 -11.62 -21.87
CA SER A 79 -12.16 -12.18 -22.42
C SER A 79 -11.08 -11.14 -22.77
N LYS A 80 -11.46 -9.87 -23.00
CA LYS A 80 -10.50 -8.79 -23.27
C LYS A 80 -9.53 -8.51 -22.11
N TYR A 81 -9.87 -8.94 -20.89
CA TYR A 81 -8.98 -8.83 -19.73
C TYR A 81 -7.91 -9.92 -19.69
N ILE A 82 -8.04 -10.97 -20.51
CA ILE A 82 -7.02 -12.01 -20.66
C ILE A 82 -5.86 -11.42 -21.47
N LEU A 83 -4.63 -11.57 -20.97
CA LEU A 83 -3.44 -11.15 -21.70
C LEU A 83 -3.38 -11.87 -23.05
N THR A 84 -3.12 -11.11 -24.12
CA THR A 84 -2.93 -11.70 -25.44
C THR A 84 -1.72 -12.65 -25.43
N PRO A 85 -1.69 -13.72 -26.28
CA PRO A 85 -0.59 -14.67 -26.29
C PRO A 85 0.78 -13.99 -26.44
N LYS A 86 0.88 -12.98 -27.30
CA LYS A 86 2.11 -12.23 -27.54
C LYS A 86 2.54 -11.39 -26.32
N LEU A 87 1.58 -10.79 -25.62
CA LEU A 87 1.87 -10.02 -24.41
C LEU A 87 2.33 -10.94 -23.26
N TRP A 88 1.67 -12.09 -23.10
CA TRP A 88 2.08 -13.08 -22.11
C TRP A 88 3.48 -13.63 -22.38
N GLU A 89 3.77 -14.02 -23.63
CA GLU A 89 5.10 -14.49 -24.05
C GLU A 89 6.18 -13.43 -23.78
N TYR A 90 5.87 -12.16 -24.09
CA TYR A 90 6.77 -11.05 -23.80
C TYR A 90 7.06 -10.92 -22.30
N LEU A 91 6.04 -10.88 -21.44
CA LEU A 91 6.20 -10.75 -19.99
C LEU A 91 6.95 -11.94 -19.40
N TYR A 92 6.65 -13.15 -19.85
CA TYR A 92 7.31 -14.39 -19.45
C TYR A 92 8.82 -14.36 -19.77
N ASN A 93 9.16 -14.05 -21.02
CA ASN A 93 10.55 -13.96 -21.47
C ASN A 93 11.29 -12.79 -20.81
N TYR A 94 10.61 -11.67 -20.56
CA TYR A 94 11.16 -10.52 -19.86
C TYR A 94 11.54 -10.89 -18.43
N ALA A 95 10.63 -11.51 -17.67
CA ALA A 95 10.91 -11.97 -16.30
C ALA A 95 12.09 -12.97 -16.27
N LYS A 96 12.11 -13.96 -17.18
CA LYS A 96 13.21 -14.93 -17.28
C LYS A 96 14.56 -14.27 -17.57
N LYS A 97 14.60 -13.31 -18.51
CA LYS A 97 15.81 -12.57 -18.88
C LYS A 97 16.35 -11.74 -17.72
N HIS A 98 15.48 -11.08 -16.96
CA HIS A 98 15.90 -10.22 -15.85
C HIS A 98 16.31 -11.05 -14.62
N ALA A 99 15.60 -12.14 -14.33
CA ALA A 99 16.00 -13.10 -13.30
C ALA A 99 17.39 -13.70 -13.59
N ALA A 100 17.67 -14.09 -14.83
CA ALA A 100 18.99 -14.60 -15.23
C ALA A 100 20.14 -13.59 -15.06
N LYS A 101 19.83 -12.28 -15.01
CA LYS A 101 20.79 -11.21 -14.77
C LYS A 101 20.94 -10.85 -13.28
N GLY A 102 20.26 -11.57 -12.39
CA GLY A 102 20.24 -11.27 -10.96
C GLY A 102 19.35 -10.09 -10.57
N ASN A 103 18.49 -9.62 -11.47
CA ASN A 103 17.59 -8.49 -11.21
C ASN A 103 16.16 -9.00 -10.97
N GLY A 104 15.40 -8.33 -10.10
CA GLY A 104 14.03 -8.70 -9.73
C GLY A 104 12.91 -8.17 -10.64
N PHE A 105 13.21 -7.72 -11.86
CA PHE A 105 12.18 -7.19 -12.78
C PHE A 105 11.39 -8.33 -13.47
N GLY A 106 10.06 -8.17 -13.61
CA GLY A 106 9.18 -9.18 -14.18
C GLY A 106 7.70 -8.87 -13.96
N PHE A 107 6.88 -9.91 -13.85
CA PHE A 107 5.48 -9.84 -13.43
C PHE A 107 5.29 -10.58 -12.10
N GLY A 108 4.27 -10.19 -11.33
CA GLY A 108 3.81 -10.91 -10.15
C GLY A 108 2.58 -11.76 -10.49
N LEU A 109 2.56 -13.01 -10.04
CA LEU A 109 1.36 -13.84 -10.09
C LEU A 109 0.70 -13.83 -8.72
N VAL A 110 -0.62 -13.70 -8.71
CA VAL A 110 -1.44 -13.78 -7.51
C VAL A 110 -2.27 -15.04 -7.60
N ASN A 111 -2.27 -15.86 -6.55
CA ASN A 111 -3.17 -17.01 -6.43
C ASN A 111 -4.42 -16.59 -5.66
N PRO A 112 -5.59 -16.42 -6.32
CA PRO A 112 -6.80 -15.96 -5.64
C PRO A 112 -7.38 -16.97 -4.64
N GLU A 113 -6.99 -18.25 -4.71
CA GLU A 113 -7.42 -19.29 -3.75
C GLU A 113 -6.65 -19.19 -2.42
N ASN A 114 -5.47 -18.56 -2.43
CA ASN A 114 -4.75 -18.28 -1.20
C ASN A 114 -5.37 -17.05 -0.51
N LYS A 115 -6.05 -17.28 0.61
CA LYS A 115 -6.69 -16.20 1.40
C LYS A 115 -5.71 -15.14 1.89
N GLU A 116 -4.42 -15.49 2.02
CA GLU A 116 -3.37 -14.59 2.46
C GLU A 116 -2.68 -13.82 1.32
N SER A 117 -3.11 -14.01 0.07
CA SER A 117 -2.52 -13.28 -1.06
C SER A 117 -2.68 -11.77 -0.93
N ILE A 118 -1.59 -11.07 -1.25
CA ILE A 118 -1.50 -9.60 -1.31
C ILE A 118 -0.82 -9.28 -2.64
N ALA A 119 -1.46 -8.43 -3.45
CA ALA A 119 -0.94 -8.00 -4.74
C ALA A 119 0.06 -6.85 -4.63
#